data_AF-A0A956EBX5-F1
#
_entry.id   AF-A0A956EBX5-F1
#
_cell.length_a   1.000
_cell.length_b   1.000
_cell.length_c   1.000
_cell.angle_alpha   90.00
_cell.angle_beta   90.00
_cell.angle_gamma   90.00
#
_symmetry.space_group_name_H-M   'P 1'
#
loop_
_entity.id
_entity.type
_entity.pdbx_description
1 polymer ?
#
loop_
_entity_poly.entity_id
_entity_poly.type
_entity_poly.pdbx_seq_one_letter_code
_entity_poly.pdbx_strand_id
1 'polypeptide(L)'
;MELLSGIDALYLSAQCNLHPSLLDDLEGARQLAELTSLPVPADLGGYPVTVQPHSFGKYRYCLKHDLGMLGFTPSRKLPPIRYQASAVALHAAGPEGAVLWLRNLLDSAGIDATLHVSRLDLHSDWQRLDMKASERANFVTYSNLRALYEVDEQLAGLNFGKR
;
A
#
# COMPACT_ATOMS: atom_id res chain seq x y z
N MET A 1 6.97 -5.56 -18.32
CA MET A 1 7.99 -6.16 -17.44
C MET A 1 7.21 -6.98 -16.44
N GLU A 2 7.20 -8.31 -16.59
CA GLU A 2 6.47 -9.24 -15.72
C GLU A 2 7.01 -9.17 -14.28
N LEU A 3 6.11 -9.31 -13.31
CA LEU A 3 6.43 -9.39 -11.88
C LEU A 3 7.06 -10.75 -11.59
N LEU A 4 8.39 -10.81 -11.45
CA LEU A 4 9.13 -12.04 -11.16
C LEU A 4 8.77 -12.72 -9.82
N SER A 5 8.02 -12.05 -8.93
CA SER A 5 7.71 -12.53 -7.58
C SER A 5 6.30 -13.10 -7.40
N GLY A 6 5.38 -12.94 -8.36
CA GLY A 6 3.96 -13.28 -8.18
C GLY A 6 3.23 -12.37 -7.17
N ILE A 7 3.88 -11.34 -6.62
CA ILE A 7 3.28 -10.39 -5.65
C ILE A 7 2.99 -9.07 -6.35
N ASP A 8 1.72 -8.70 -6.43
CA ASP A 8 1.24 -7.48 -7.08
C ASP A 8 1.15 -6.30 -6.09
N ALA A 9 0.83 -6.57 -4.83
CA ALA A 9 0.78 -5.55 -3.79
C ALA A 9 1.23 -6.08 -2.43
N LEU A 10 1.98 -5.27 -1.68
CA LEU A 10 2.40 -5.54 -0.30
C LEU A 10 2.15 -4.32 0.57
N TYR A 11 1.22 -4.43 1.51
CA TYR A 11 0.93 -3.36 2.48
C TYR A 11 1.30 -3.82 3.88
N LEU A 12 2.01 -2.97 4.60
CA LEU A 12 2.43 -3.20 5.97
C LEU A 12 1.70 -2.23 6.89
N SER A 13 1.45 -2.67 8.12
CA SER A 13 1.05 -1.80 9.23
C SER A 13 2.09 -1.91 10.33
N ALA A 14 2.45 -0.80 10.95
CA ALA A 14 3.39 -0.78 12.06
C ALA A 14 2.67 -0.40 13.35
N GLN A 15 2.90 -1.20 14.39
CA GLN A 15 2.50 -0.89 15.75
C GLN A 15 3.71 -0.29 16.49
N CYS A 16 3.57 0.93 16.98
CA CYS A 16 4.63 1.68 17.66
C CYS A 16 4.04 2.81 18.53
N ASN A 17 4.89 3.51 19.28
CA ASN A 17 4.53 4.78 19.90
C ASN A 17 5.10 5.93 19.06
N LEU A 18 4.23 6.76 18.47
CA LEU A 18 4.68 7.95 17.74
C LEU A 18 5.03 9.06 18.73
N HIS A 19 6.24 9.60 18.60
CA HIS A 19 6.66 10.73 19.42
C HIS A 19 5.84 11.98 19.06
N PRO A 20 5.38 12.79 20.04
CA PRO A 20 4.58 13.99 19.75
C PRO A 20 5.25 14.97 18.79
N SER A 21 6.56 15.17 18.91
CA SER A 21 7.29 16.09 18.02
C SER A 21 7.19 15.68 16.55
N LEU A 22 7.22 14.38 16.24
CA LEU A 22 7.04 13.89 14.88
C LEU A 22 5.65 14.24 14.36
N LEU A 23 4.61 14.14 15.19
CA LEU A 23 3.26 14.51 14.80
C LEU A 23 3.12 16.02 14.57
N ASP A 24 3.80 16.83 15.39
CA ASP A 24 3.82 18.29 15.24
C ASP A 24 4.53 18.69 13.94
N ASP A 25 5.69 18.09 13.63
CA ASP A 25 6.43 18.31 12.39
C ASP A 25 5.59 17.92 11.15
N LEU A 26 4.92 16.76 11.22
CA LEU A 26 4.03 16.29 10.16
C LEU A 26 2.80 17.19 9.98
N GLU A 27 2.24 17.73 11.06
CA GLU A 27 1.13 18.68 10.99
C GLU A 27 1.56 20.00 10.35
N GLY A 28 2.71 20.54 10.74
CA GLY A 28 3.27 21.76 10.12
C GLY A 28 3.51 21.58 8.63
N ALA A 29 4.16 20.49 8.23
CA ALA A 29 4.42 20.18 6.82
C ALA A 29 3.12 19.98 6.03
N ARG A 30 2.13 19.30 6.61
CA ARG A 30 0.81 19.09 5.98
C ARG A 30 0.06 20.40 5.77
N GLN A 31 0.05 21.29 6.76
CA GLN A 31 -0.60 22.61 6.64
C GLN A 31 0.03 23.45 5.54
N LEU A 32 1.36 23.42 5.41
CA LEU A 32 2.06 24.09 4.33
C LEU A 32 1.73 23.46 2.96
N ALA A 33 1.65 22.14 2.90
CA ALA A 33 1.26 21.42 1.68
C ALA A 33 -0.17 21.76 1.26
N GLU A 34 -1.11 21.81 2.20
CA GLU A 34 -2.50 22.22 1.95
C GLU A 34 -2.58 23.67 1.46
N LEU A 35 -1.89 24.59 2.12
CA LEU A 35 -1.87 26.01 1.75
C LEU A 35 -1.36 26.24 0.34
N THR A 36 -0.32 25.50 -0.06
CA THR A 36 0.30 25.63 -1.39
C THR A 36 -0.33 24.70 -2.42
N SER A 37 -1.16 23.74 -2.00
CA SER A 37 -1.67 22.64 -2.82
C SER A 37 -0.56 21.82 -3.51
N LEU A 38 0.64 21.79 -2.92
CA LEU A 38 1.82 21.12 -3.46
C LEU A 38 2.46 20.21 -2.41
N PRO A 39 3.10 19.10 -2.82
CA PRO A 39 3.89 18.29 -1.90
C PRO A 39 5.04 19.10 -1.30
N VAL A 40 5.23 18.96 0.02
CA VAL A 40 6.30 19.65 0.76
C VAL A 40 7.44 18.68 1.04
N PRO A 41 8.69 19.00 0.66
CA PRO A 41 9.85 18.19 1.03
C PRO A 41 9.99 18.10 2.55
N ALA A 42 10.29 16.89 3.03
CA ALA A 42 10.57 16.60 4.42
C ALA A 42 11.64 15.50 4.50
N ASP A 43 12.13 15.26 5.70
CA ASP A 43 13.05 14.17 6.00
C ASP A 43 12.41 13.23 7.04
N LEU A 44 12.58 11.93 6.84
CA LEU A 44 12.18 10.93 7.82
C LEU A 44 13.32 9.96 8.04
N GLY A 45 14.08 10.17 9.11
CA GLY A 45 15.22 9.31 9.44
C GLY A 45 16.35 9.38 8.41
N GLY A 46 16.61 10.55 7.82
CA GLY A 46 17.60 10.74 6.76
C GLY A 46 17.12 10.34 5.36
N TYR A 47 15.87 9.88 5.22
CA TYR A 47 15.27 9.57 3.93
C TYR A 47 14.46 10.77 3.40
N PRO A 48 14.75 11.26 2.19
CA PRO A 48 14.01 12.36 1.60
C PRO A 48 12.61 11.91 1.21
N VAL A 49 11.60 12.53 1.80
CA VAL A 49 10.19 12.23 1.56
C VAL A 49 9.44 13.49 1.20
N THR A 50 8.21 13.34 0.71
CA THR A 50 7.31 14.48 0.50
C THR A 50 6.01 14.30 1.24
N VAL A 51 5.64 15.27 2.06
CA VAL A 51 4.33 15.32 2.72
C VAL A 51 3.30 15.82 1.71
N GLN A 52 2.24 15.05 1.53
CA GLN A 52 1.17 15.35 0.58
C GLN A 52 0.11 16.27 1.23
N PRO A 53 -0.60 17.10 0.44
CA PRO A 53 -1.67 17.96 0.93
C PRO A 53 -2.93 17.18 1.36
N HIS A 54 -3.00 15.88 1.08
CA HIS A 54 -4.17 15.05 1.37
C HIS A 54 -3.81 13.89 2.30
N SER A 55 -4.84 13.28 2.90
CA SER A 55 -4.68 12.08 3.71
C SER A 55 -4.39 10.84 2.87
N PHE A 56 -3.88 9.78 3.53
CA PHE A 56 -3.79 8.45 2.93
C PHE A 56 -4.93 7.57 3.46
N GLY A 57 -6.12 7.75 2.89
CA GLY A 57 -7.35 7.14 3.40
C GLY A 57 -7.66 7.66 4.81
N LYS A 58 -7.64 6.77 5.81
CA LYS A 58 -7.88 7.13 7.23
C LYS A 58 -6.64 7.68 7.96
N TYR A 59 -5.48 7.74 7.30
CA TYR A 59 -4.24 8.23 7.87
C TYR A 59 -4.09 9.71 7.56
N ARG A 60 -4.07 10.55 8.60
CA ARG A 60 -4.11 12.01 8.48
C ARG A 60 -2.92 12.56 7.70
N TYR A 61 -1.74 11.97 7.91
CA TYR A 61 -0.50 12.39 7.26
C TYR A 61 -0.12 11.37 6.19
N CYS A 62 0.13 11.85 4.98
CA CYS A 62 0.57 11.03 3.86
C CYS A 62 1.96 11.48 3.42
N LEU A 63 2.94 10.59 3.52
CA LEU A 63 4.30 10.78 3.05
C LEU A 63 4.52 9.90 1.83
N LYS A 64 5.25 10.42 0.85
CA LYS A 64 5.59 9.70 -0.37
C LYS A 64 7.09 9.65 -0.55
N HIS A 65 7.57 8.45 -0.86
CA HIS A 65 8.90 8.11 -1.33
C HIS A 65 8.76 7.32 -2.64
N ASP A 66 9.81 7.23 -3.45
CA ASP A 66 9.77 6.44 -4.70
C ASP A 66 9.53 4.94 -4.45
N LEU A 67 9.93 4.47 -3.27
CA LEU A 67 9.77 3.09 -2.81
C LEU A 67 8.42 2.83 -2.13
N GLY A 68 7.58 3.85 -1.94
CA GLY A 68 6.22 3.65 -1.44
C GLY A 68 5.63 4.84 -0.69
N MET A 69 4.44 4.62 -0.15
CA MET A 69 3.69 5.62 0.60
C MET A 69 3.58 5.22 2.06
N LEU A 70 3.79 6.18 2.95
CA LEU A 70 3.59 6.03 4.39
C LEU A 70 2.42 6.88 4.85
N GLY A 71 1.54 6.29 5.66
CA GLY A 71 0.47 6.97 6.35
C GLY A 71 0.74 6.99 7.84
N PHE A 72 0.58 8.15 8.48
CA PHE A 72 0.66 8.27 9.94
C PHE A 72 -0.68 8.74 10.52
N THR A 73 -1.00 8.26 11.72
CA THR A 73 -2.21 8.67 12.44
C THR A 73 -2.01 8.65 13.96
N PRO A 74 -2.51 9.66 14.70
CA PRO A 74 -2.55 9.62 16.17
C PRO A 74 -3.74 8.79 16.70
N SER A 75 -4.59 8.27 15.81
CA SER A 75 -5.78 7.50 16.18
C SER A 75 -5.41 6.23 16.93
N ARG A 76 -6.03 6.01 18.10
CA ARG A 76 -5.90 4.75 18.86
C ARG A 76 -6.69 3.57 18.27
N LYS A 77 -7.46 3.80 17.21
CA LYS A 77 -8.31 2.77 16.56
C LYS A 77 -7.64 2.10 15.36
N LEU A 78 -6.48 2.59 14.94
CA LEU A 78 -5.75 2.11 13.78
C LEU A 78 -4.29 1.88 14.19
N PRO A 79 -3.56 0.98 13.51
CA PRO A 79 -2.11 0.97 13.59
C PRO A 79 -1.56 2.38 13.29
N PRO A 80 -0.62 2.92 14.08
CA PRO A 80 -0.15 4.30 13.91
C PRO A 80 0.50 4.57 12.56
N ILE A 81 1.10 3.54 11.94
CA ILE A 81 1.76 3.65 10.64
C ILE A 81 1.15 2.62 9.69
N ARG A 82 0.92 3.06 8.45
CA ARG A 82 0.67 2.18 7.30
C ARG A 82 1.70 2.45 6.23
N TYR A 83 2.16 1.40 5.57
CA TYR A 83 3.01 1.49 4.41
C TYR A 83 2.40 0.71 3.25
N GLN A 84 2.50 1.29 2.05
CA GLN A 84 2.18 0.63 0.79
C GLN A 84 3.44 0.69 -0.08
N ALA A 85 4.00 -0.48 -0.37
CA ALA A 85 5.13 -0.58 -1.29
C ALA A 85 4.73 -0.12 -2.69
N SER A 86 5.62 0.58 -3.38
CA SER A 86 5.43 0.89 -4.79
C SER A 86 5.73 -0.33 -5.64
N ALA A 87 5.18 -0.38 -6.86
CA ALA A 87 5.56 -1.40 -7.84
C ALA A 87 7.08 -1.36 -8.09
N VAL A 88 7.69 -0.18 -8.15
CA VAL A 88 9.14 -0.02 -8.30
C VAL A 88 9.89 -0.75 -7.18
N ALA A 89 9.49 -0.58 -5.92
CA ALA A 89 10.13 -1.27 -4.79
C ALA A 89 9.99 -2.80 -4.90
N LEU A 90 8.79 -3.29 -5.24
CA LEU A 90 8.54 -4.72 -5.35
C LEU A 90 9.29 -5.37 -6.50
N HIS A 91 9.40 -4.70 -7.65
CA HIS A 91 10.13 -5.23 -8.80
C HIS A 91 11.65 -5.16 -8.60
N ALA A 92 12.17 -4.07 -8.02
CA ALA A 92 13.60 -3.85 -7.91
C ALA A 92 14.24 -4.60 -6.71
N ALA A 93 13.57 -4.61 -5.56
CA ALA A 93 14.10 -5.14 -4.31
C ALA A 93 13.34 -6.38 -3.79
N GLY A 94 12.18 -6.70 -4.38
CA GLY A 94 11.32 -7.75 -3.88
C GLY A 94 10.59 -7.39 -2.57
N PRO A 95 9.70 -8.28 -2.10
CA PRO A 95 8.94 -8.09 -0.86
C PRO A 95 9.84 -7.95 0.37
N GLU A 96 10.87 -8.81 0.48
CA GLU A 96 11.82 -8.77 1.60
C GLU A 96 12.61 -7.47 1.61
N GLY A 97 13.07 -7.00 0.45
CA GLY A 97 13.75 -5.72 0.31
C GLY A 97 12.86 -4.54 0.67
N ALA A 98 11.57 -4.56 0.29
CA ALA A 98 10.61 -3.52 0.68
C ALA A 98 10.37 -3.49 2.21
N VAL A 99 10.26 -4.66 2.85
CA VAL A 99 10.14 -4.77 4.30
C VAL A 99 11.41 -4.26 5.00
N LEU A 100 12.59 -4.67 4.52
CA LEU A 100 13.87 -4.25 5.08
C LEU A 100 14.08 -2.74 4.95
N TRP A 101 13.74 -2.17 3.79
CA TRP A 101 13.79 -0.73 3.58
C TRP A 101 12.90 0.02 4.58
N LEU A 102 11.64 -0.43 4.77
CA LEU A 102 10.75 0.20 5.74
C LEU A 102 11.31 0.11 7.17
N ARG A 103 11.87 -1.04 7.56
CA ARG A 103 12.52 -1.19 8.88
C ARG A 103 13.63 -0.18 9.07
N ASN A 104 14.56 -0.11 8.12
CA ASN A 104 15.69 0.80 8.20
C ASN A 104 15.26 2.28 8.26
N LEU A 105 14.20 2.64 7.51
CA LEU A 105 13.63 3.99 7.55
C LEU A 105 13.03 4.31 8.92
N LEU A 106 12.23 3.40 9.50
CA LEU A 106 11.63 3.60 10.81
C LEU A 106 12.69 3.64 11.92
N ASP A 107 13.67 2.73 11.87
CA ASP A 107 14.77 2.68 12.83
C ASP A 107 15.61 3.97 12.77
N SER A 108 15.93 4.45 11.56
CA SER A 108 16.68 5.71 11.38
C SER A 108 15.87 6.93 11.83
N ALA A 109 14.54 6.86 11.79
CA ALA A 109 13.64 7.87 12.34
C ALA A 109 13.45 7.75 13.87
N GLY A 110 14.12 6.80 14.53
CA GLY A 110 13.99 6.54 15.96
C GLY A 110 12.66 5.91 16.35
N ILE A 111 11.97 5.24 15.42
CA ILE A 111 10.66 4.63 15.63
C ILE A 111 10.84 3.11 15.80
N ASP A 112 10.81 2.66 17.05
CA ASP A 112 10.73 1.22 17.35
C ASP A 112 9.32 0.69 17.02
N ALA A 113 9.23 -0.14 15.98
CA ALA A 113 7.96 -0.60 15.44
C ALA A 113 7.93 -2.11 15.15
N THR A 114 6.81 -2.73 15.52
CA THR A 114 6.48 -4.09 15.09
C THR A 114 5.68 -4.04 13.79
N LEU A 115 6.22 -4.63 12.72
CA LEU A 115 5.58 -4.67 11.40
C LEU A 115 4.68 -5.89 11.25
N HIS A 116 3.51 -5.69 10.64
CA HIS A 116 2.57 -6.74 10.24
C HIS A 116 2.18 -6.58 8.77
N VAL A 117 2.06 -7.70 8.05
CA VAL A 117 1.46 -7.69 6.71
C VAL A 117 -0.04 -7.48 6.85
N SER A 118 -0.53 -6.37 6.29
CA SER A 118 -1.94 -5.96 6.36
C SER A 118 -2.69 -6.25 5.06
N ARG A 119 -1.98 -6.35 3.93
CA ARG A 119 -2.50 -6.81 2.64
C ARG A 119 -1.38 -7.42 1.81
N LEU A 120 -1.70 -8.50 1.13
CA LEU A 120 -0.86 -9.14 0.14
C LEU A 120 -1.75 -9.52 -1.05
N ASP A 121 -1.46 -8.97 -2.21
CA ASP A 121 -2.13 -9.37 -3.45
C ASP A 121 -1.16 -10.22 -4.26
N LEU A 122 -1.61 -11.42 -4.63
CA LEU A 122 -0.86 -12.37 -5.45
C LEU A 122 -1.48 -12.42 -6.84
N HIS A 123 -0.65 -12.57 -7.86
CA HIS A 123 -1.08 -12.81 -9.23
C HIS A 123 -0.32 -14.01 -9.81
N SER A 124 -0.93 -14.61 -10.83
CA SER A 124 -0.36 -15.72 -11.59
C SER A 124 -0.82 -15.59 -13.02
N ASP A 125 0.14 -15.52 -13.94
CA ASP A 125 -0.14 -15.41 -15.37
C ASP A 125 -0.12 -16.79 -16.02
N TRP A 126 -1.16 -17.09 -16.80
CA TRP A 126 -1.34 -18.37 -17.47
C TRP A 126 -1.46 -18.14 -18.97
N GLN A 127 -0.51 -18.66 -19.74
CA GLN A 127 -0.62 -18.60 -21.19
C GLN A 127 -1.67 -19.61 -21.67
N ARG A 128 -2.51 -19.18 -22.62
CA ARG A 128 -3.54 -20.01 -23.29
C ARG A 128 -4.68 -20.50 -22.40
N LEU A 129 -4.83 -19.94 -21.22
CA LEU A 129 -6.04 -20.14 -20.43
C LEU A 129 -7.15 -19.26 -21.02
N ASP A 130 -8.16 -19.88 -21.63
CA ASP A 130 -9.36 -19.23 -22.13
C ASP A 130 -10.54 -19.64 -21.23
N MET A 131 -11.34 -18.66 -20.79
CA MET A 131 -12.50 -18.88 -19.92
C MET A 131 -13.73 -18.26 -20.56
N LYS A 132 -14.78 -19.06 -20.78
CA LYS A 132 -16.01 -18.60 -21.43
C LYS A 132 -17.10 -18.33 -20.40
N ALA A 133 -17.94 -17.32 -20.65
CA ALA A 133 -19.09 -17.01 -19.79
C ALA A 133 -20.08 -18.18 -19.67
N SER A 134 -20.14 -19.06 -20.69
CA SER A 134 -20.93 -20.30 -20.66
C SER A 134 -20.41 -21.34 -19.65
N GLU A 135 -19.14 -21.28 -19.28
CA GLU A 135 -18.49 -22.20 -18.34
C GLU A 135 -18.70 -21.78 -16.88
N ARG A 136 -19.49 -20.73 -16.62
CA ARG A 136 -19.69 -20.17 -15.28
C ARG A 136 -20.15 -21.18 -14.22
N ALA A 137 -20.87 -22.22 -14.64
CA ALA A 137 -21.37 -23.28 -13.76
C ALA A 137 -20.24 -24.19 -13.25
N ASN A 138 -19.09 -24.21 -13.92
CA ASN A 138 -17.94 -25.05 -13.59
C ASN A 138 -17.04 -24.43 -12.50
N PHE A 139 -17.22 -23.14 -12.17
CA PHE A 139 -16.43 -22.50 -11.12
C PHE A 139 -16.84 -22.99 -9.73
N VAL A 140 -15.89 -23.63 -9.05
CA VAL A 140 -16.02 -24.04 -7.65
C VAL A 140 -15.53 -22.92 -6.75
N THR A 141 -16.38 -22.46 -5.83
CA THR A 141 -16.05 -21.38 -4.89
C THR A 141 -16.82 -21.57 -3.59
N TYR A 142 -16.22 -21.14 -2.47
CA TYR A 142 -16.92 -21.02 -1.18
C TYR A 142 -17.73 -19.72 -1.08
N SER A 143 -17.50 -18.75 -1.97
CA SER A 143 -18.22 -17.48 -1.96
C SER A 143 -19.58 -17.62 -2.63
N ASN A 144 -20.63 -17.19 -1.93
CA ASN A 144 -21.97 -17.05 -2.53
C ASN A 144 -22.09 -15.81 -3.43
N LEU A 145 -21.10 -14.92 -3.42
CA LEU A 145 -21.06 -13.72 -4.25
C LEU A 145 -20.11 -13.92 -5.43
N ARG A 146 -20.66 -13.78 -6.64
CA ARG A 146 -19.95 -13.88 -7.92
C ARG A 146 -20.36 -12.71 -8.79
N ALA A 147 -19.37 -11.98 -9.32
CA ALA A 147 -19.58 -10.92 -10.30
C ALA A 147 -18.80 -11.27 -11.57
N LEU A 148 -19.47 -11.16 -12.72
CA LEU A 148 -18.87 -11.35 -14.04
C LEU A 148 -18.83 -9.98 -14.73
N TYR A 149 -17.74 -9.74 -15.45
CA TYR A 149 -17.53 -8.54 -16.23
C TYR A 149 -17.31 -8.94 -17.68
N GLU A 150 -18.07 -8.33 -18.59
CA GLU A 150 -18.00 -8.60 -20.03
C GLU A 150 -17.59 -7.32 -20.78
N VAL A 151 -16.78 -7.49 -21.81
CA VAL A 151 -16.39 -6.45 -22.78
C VAL A 151 -16.55 -7.05 -24.16
N ASP A 152 -17.30 -6.38 -25.04
CA ASP A 152 -17.60 -6.86 -26.41
C ASP A 152 -18.12 -8.31 -26.45
N GLU A 153 -19.05 -8.64 -25.55
CA GLU A 153 -19.64 -9.99 -25.39
C GLU A 153 -18.64 -11.10 -24.99
N GLN A 154 -17.41 -10.72 -24.61
CA GLN A 154 -16.39 -11.63 -24.10
C GLN A 154 -16.21 -11.47 -22.59
N LEU A 155 -15.96 -12.60 -21.91
CA LEU A 155 -15.69 -12.58 -20.48
C LEU A 155 -14.32 -11.92 -20.21
N ALA A 156 -14.35 -10.74 -19.61
CA ALA A 156 -13.16 -9.93 -19.33
C ALA A 156 -12.72 -10.00 -17.86
N GLY A 157 -13.60 -10.43 -16.96
CA GLY A 157 -13.27 -10.53 -15.55
C GLY A 157 -14.25 -11.34 -14.72
N LEU A 158 -13.72 -11.93 -13.66
CA LEU A 158 -14.46 -12.68 -12.65
C LEU A 158 -14.04 -12.21 -11.27
N ASN A 159 -15.00 -11.96 -10.38
CA ASN A 159 -14.74 -11.64 -8.99
C ASN A 159 -15.58 -12.53 -8.07
N PHE A 160 -14.92 -13.14 -7.08
CA PHE A 160 -15.52 -13.98 -6.06
C PHE A 160 -15.37 -13.30 -4.70
N GLY A 161 -16.50 -13.02 -4.04
CA GLY A 161 -16.52 -12.39 -2.71
C GLY A 161 -16.59 -10.86 -2.76
N LYS A 162 -16.46 -10.23 -1.58
CA LYS A 162 -16.48 -8.77 -1.43
C LYS A 162 -15.05 -8.26 -1.21
N ARG A 163 -14.73 -7.13 -1.83
CA ARG A 163 -13.52 -6.33 -1.56
C ARG A 163 -13.75 -5.38 -0.39
#